data_AF-A0A172TBP9-F1
#
_entry.id   AF-A0A172TBP9-F1
#
_cell.length_a   1.000
_cell.length_b   1.000
_cell.length_c   1.000
_cell.angle_alpha   90.00
_cell.angle_beta   90.00
_cell.angle_gamma   90.00
#
_symmetry.space_group_name_H-M   'P 1'
#
loop_
_entity.id
_entity.type
_entity.pdbx_description
1 polymer ?
#
loop_
_entity_poly.entity_id
_entity_poly.type
_entity_poly.pdbx_seq_one_letter_code
_entity_poly.pdbx_strand_id
1 'polypeptide(L)'
;MKPLLAALSVFALTSPLLLAAAQPASAPAKATMTRTLDISATQTTRTLTVQAGDVLRFHLPTQAGTGYSWRAVEVEAQYLVLIDKTNTPPPARPAGSPPVVGGAGSTLTYVYYVKKALTQGTARFAIPVSFVDTGPGGNSEPLLTFTLTSK
;
A
#
# COMPACT_ATOMS: atom_id res chain seq x y z
N MET A 1 43.41 -59.10 -33.66
CA MET A 1 42.48 -58.20 -32.95
C MET A 1 41.86 -57.26 -33.99
N LYS A 2 40.52 -57.30 -34.12
CA LYS A 2 39.64 -56.45 -34.97
C LYS A 2 39.63 -54.99 -34.49
N PRO A 3 39.07 -53.98 -35.22
CA PRO A 3 38.85 -53.78 -36.68
C PRO A 3 39.57 -52.48 -37.18
N LEU A 4 39.86 -52.25 -38.47
CA LEU A 4 38.98 -51.92 -39.63
C LEU A 4 38.38 -50.49 -39.59
N LEU A 5 38.46 -49.80 -40.75
CA LEU A 5 37.70 -48.62 -41.22
C LEU A 5 38.12 -47.26 -40.64
N ALA A 6 38.05 -46.12 -41.32
CA ALA A 6 37.63 -45.68 -42.65
C ALA A 6 38.14 -44.21 -42.74
N ALA A 7 38.52 -43.65 -43.90
CA ALA A 7 37.60 -42.96 -44.81
C ALA A 7 36.69 -41.94 -44.08
N LEU A 8 36.37 -40.75 -44.54
CA LEU A 8 36.62 -39.97 -45.74
C LEU A 8 35.83 -38.66 -45.47
N SER A 9 36.25 -37.56 -46.06
CA SER A 9 35.35 -36.53 -46.61
C SER A 9 34.45 -35.63 -45.73
N VAL A 10 34.71 -34.32 -45.90
CA VAL A 10 33.78 -33.26 -46.36
C VAL A 10 32.64 -32.86 -45.41
N PHE A 11 32.56 -31.57 -45.06
CA PHE A 11 31.46 -30.69 -45.51
C PHE A 11 31.71 -29.24 -45.10
N ALA A 12 31.43 -28.35 -46.05
CA ALA A 12 31.43 -26.91 -45.95
C ALA A 12 30.12 -26.40 -45.29
N LEU A 13 30.00 -25.06 -45.25
CA LEU A 13 28.78 -24.24 -45.14
C LEU A 13 28.40 -23.62 -43.77
N THR A 14 28.49 -22.27 -43.76
CA THR A 14 27.44 -21.27 -43.42
C THR A 14 26.94 -21.03 -41.99
N SER A 15 27.15 -19.77 -41.54
CA SER A 15 26.21 -18.85 -40.85
C SER A 15 25.70 -19.20 -39.44
N PRO A 16 25.41 -18.22 -38.54
CA PRO A 16 24.48 -17.12 -38.85
C PRO A 16 24.76 -15.72 -38.25
N LEU A 17 24.02 -14.79 -38.86
CA LEU A 17 23.68 -13.43 -38.46
C LEU A 17 23.64 -13.20 -36.93
N LEU A 18 24.30 -12.14 -36.48
CA LEU A 18 23.95 -11.46 -35.24
C LEU A 18 22.56 -10.82 -35.39
N LEU A 19 21.55 -11.46 -34.81
CA LEU A 19 20.23 -10.89 -34.63
C LEU A 19 20.29 -9.91 -33.43
N ALA A 20 20.53 -8.63 -33.73
CA ALA A 20 20.35 -7.56 -32.74
C ALA A 20 18.84 -7.47 -32.41
N ALA A 21 18.45 -8.03 -31.27
CA ALA A 21 17.12 -7.84 -30.72
C ALA A 21 16.93 -6.35 -30.39
N ALA A 22 16.26 -5.62 -31.28
CA ALA A 22 15.70 -4.33 -30.96
C ALA A 22 14.68 -4.54 -29.82
N GLN A 23 15.05 -4.23 -28.60
CA GLN A 23 14.12 -4.16 -27.48
C GLN A 23 13.04 -3.14 -27.85
N PRO A 24 11.75 -3.49 -27.84
CA PRO A 24 10.71 -2.49 -27.86
C PRO A 24 10.90 -1.63 -26.60
N ALA A 25 11.24 -0.36 -26.81
CA ALA A 25 11.25 0.64 -25.78
C ALA A 25 9.87 0.62 -25.11
N SER A 26 9.84 0.16 -23.87
CA SER A 26 8.66 0.25 -23.01
C SER A 26 8.17 1.70 -23.07
N ALA A 27 6.97 1.89 -23.62
CA ALA A 27 6.30 3.17 -23.68
C ALA A 27 6.29 3.81 -22.27
N PRO A 28 6.40 5.15 -22.19
CA PRO A 28 6.32 5.85 -20.91
C PRO A 28 5.03 5.41 -20.21
N ALA A 29 5.17 4.94 -18.97
CA ALA A 29 4.06 4.61 -18.10
C ALA A 29 3.04 5.74 -18.19
N LYS A 30 1.84 5.40 -18.70
CA LYS A 30 0.66 6.26 -18.68
C LYS A 30 0.64 6.88 -17.29
N ALA A 31 0.68 8.22 -17.21
CA ALA A 31 0.56 8.93 -15.96
C ALA A 31 -0.81 8.61 -15.38
N THR A 32 -0.89 7.52 -14.62
CA THR A 32 -2.07 7.13 -13.88
C THR A 32 -2.26 8.24 -12.87
N MET A 33 -3.31 9.05 -13.06
CA MET A 33 -3.72 10.03 -12.07
C MET A 33 -3.87 9.32 -10.73
N THR A 34 -2.96 9.60 -9.82
CA THR A 34 -3.00 9.08 -8.46
C THR A 34 -4.19 9.71 -7.75
N ARG A 35 -5.28 8.96 -7.61
CA ARG A 35 -6.44 9.42 -6.84
C ARG A 35 -6.12 9.30 -5.35
N THR A 36 -6.28 10.38 -4.61
CA THR A 36 -6.19 10.36 -3.15
C THR A 36 -7.57 10.20 -2.52
N LEU A 37 -7.69 9.26 -1.60
CA LEU A 37 -8.88 9.00 -0.78
C LEU A 37 -8.59 9.40 0.66
N ASP A 38 -9.22 10.48 1.13
CA ASP A 38 -9.17 10.91 2.52
C ASP A 38 -10.23 10.21 3.36
N ILE A 39 -9.78 9.53 4.41
CA ILE A 39 -10.57 8.63 5.22
C ILE A 39 -10.48 9.07 6.67
N SER A 40 -11.61 9.36 7.29
CA SER A 40 -11.66 9.75 8.71
C SER A 40 -12.09 8.58 9.58
N ALA A 41 -11.53 8.48 10.78
CA ALA A 41 -12.00 7.50 11.76
C ALA A 41 -13.49 7.64 12.10
N THR A 42 -14.08 8.84 11.97
CA THR A 42 -15.48 9.13 12.29
C THR A 42 -16.46 8.84 11.15
N GLN A 43 -15.98 8.41 9.97
CA GLN A 43 -16.87 8.22 8.83
C GLN A 43 -17.81 7.01 9.01
N THR A 44 -19.05 7.16 8.57
CA THR A 44 -20.09 6.13 8.67
C THR A 44 -19.87 4.99 7.68
N THR A 45 -19.33 5.29 6.49
CA THR A 45 -19.08 4.29 5.45
C THR A 45 -17.70 3.66 5.62
N ARG A 46 -17.67 2.35 5.91
CA ARG A 46 -16.44 1.58 6.08
C ARG A 46 -16.00 0.84 4.82
N THR A 47 -16.79 0.85 3.76
CA THR A 47 -16.43 0.24 2.48
C THR A 47 -15.83 1.28 1.55
N LEU A 48 -14.64 1.01 1.01
CA LEU A 48 -13.89 1.93 0.17
C LEU A 48 -13.62 1.27 -1.19
N THR A 49 -14.11 1.89 -2.26
CA THR A 49 -13.81 1.42 -3.62
C THR A 49 -12.49 1.99 -4.11
N VAL A 50 -11.53 1.12 -4.37
CA VAL A 50 -10.13 1.45 -4.70
C VAL A 50 -9.69 0.85 -6.03
N GLN A 51 -8.65 1.43 -6.62
CA GLN A 51 -7.94 0.94 -7.80
C GLN A 51 -6.44 0.91 -7.56
N ALA A 52 -5.72 0.10 -8.35
CA ALA A 52 -4.26 0.17 -8.36
C ALA A 52 -3.79 1.57 -8.75
N GLY A 53 -2.86 2.13 -7.99
CA GLY A 53 -2.41 3.51 -8.13
C GLY A 53 -3.08 4.52 -7.20
N ASP A 54 -4.14 4.12 -6.47
CA ASP A 54 -4.78 5.00 -5.49
C ASP A 54 -3.88 5.21 -4.25
N VAL A 55 -4.02 6.37 -3.60
CA VAL A 55 -3.43 6.68 -2.31
C VAL A 55 -4.53 6.81 -1.27
N LEU A 56 -4.46 6.01 -0.21
CA LEU A 56 -5.40 6.00 0.91
C LEU A 56 -4.77 6.74 2.07
N ARG A 57 -5.45 7.76 2.59
CA ARG A 57 -4.98 8.58 3.71
C ARG A 57 -5.96 8.49 4.87
N PHE A 58 -5.59 7.71 5.87
CA PHE A 58 -6.40 7.47 7.07
C PHE A 58 -6.01 8.46 8.16
N HIS A 59 -6.96 9.29 8.59
CA HIS A 59 -6.82 10.24 9.68
C HIS A 59 -7.43 9.67 10.95
N LEU A 60 -6.58 9.37 11.93
CA LEU A 60 -6.94 8.72 13.18
C LEU A 60 -6.71 9.71 14.34
N PRO A 61 -7.75 10.42 14.83
CA PRO A 61 -7.60 11.37 15.92
C PRO A 61 -7.28 10.64 17.22
N THR A 62 -6.36 11.19 18.00
CA THR A 62 -6.04 10.74 19.36
C THR A 62 -6.61 11.72 20.39
N GLN A 63 -6.65 11.32 21.66
CA GLN A 63 -7.02 12.18 22.77
C GLN A 63 -5.79 12.54 23.60
N ALA A 64 -5.60 13.81 23.92
CA ALA A 64 -4.43 14.24 24.70
C ALA A 64 -4.52 13.71 26.14
N GLY A 65 -3.38 13.26 26.68
CA GLY A 65 -3.26 12.88 28.08
C GLY A 65 -3.84 11.52 28.46
N THR A 66 -4.36 10.74 27.51
CA THR A 66 -4.88 9.38 27.78
C THR A 66 -3.78 8.30 27.65
N GLY A 67 -2.71 8.59 26.91
CA GLY A 67 -1.67 7.62 26.58
C GLY A 67 -2.07 6.61 25.48
N TYR A 68 -3.21 6.83 24.84
CA TYR A 68 -3.70 6.01 23.74
C TYR A 68 -3.04 6.41 22.42
N SER A 69 -2.73 5.41 21.59
CA SER A 69 -2.22 5.61 20.23
C SER A 69 -2.74 4.53 19.29
N TRP A 70 -3.17 4.97 18.11
CA TRP A 70 -3.54 4.10 17.02
C TRP A 70 -2.38 3.25 16.50
N ARG A 71 -2.69 2.02 16.12
CA ARG A 71 -1.81 1.07 15.44
C ARG A 71 -2.56 0.35 14.34
N ALA A 72 -1.91 0.17 13.19
CA ALA A 72 -2.43 -0.72 12.16
C ALA A 72 -2.21 -2.18 12.60
N VAL A 73 -3.24 -3.02 12.50
CA VAL A 73 -3.20 -4.44 12.91
C VAL A 73 -3.44 -5.40 11.77
N GLU A 74 -4.24 -5.00 10.78
CA GLU A 74 -4.56 -5.84 9.62
C GLU A 74 -4.37 -5.01 8.36
N VAL A 75 -3.35 -5.34 7.58
CA VAL A 75 -3.01 -4.67 6.32
C VAL A 75 -2.40 -5.70 5.39
N GLU A 76 -3.05 -5.93 4.25
CA GLU A 76 -2.54 -6.86 3.25
C GLU A 76 -1.37 -6.25 2.45
N ALA A 77 -0.14 -6.52 2.89
CA ALA A 77 1.10 -5.99 2.29
C ALA A 77 1.32 -6.37 0.81
N GLN A 78 0.61 -7.40 0.34
CA GLN A 78 0.58 -7.77 -1.08
C GLN A 78 -0.07 -6.67 -1.94
N TYR A 79 -1.08 -5.97 -1.42
CA TYR A 79 -1.88 -4.98 -2.14
C TYR A 79 -1.57 -3.55 -1.72
N LEU A 80 -1.19 -3.35 -0.47
CA LEU A 80 -0.94 -2.04 0.12
C LEU A 80 0.53 -1.90 0.53
N VAL A 81 1.06 -0.68 0.40
CA VAL A 81 2.34 -0.30 0.98
C VAL A 81 2.17 0.97 1.77
N LEU A 82 2.65 0.97 3.02
CA LEU A 82 2.72 2.19 3.82
C LEU A 82 3.78 3.10 3.21
N ILE A 83 3.39 4.29 2.77
CA ILE A 83 4.29 5.27 2.17
C ILE A 83 4.58 6.44 3.12
N ASP A 84 3.68 6.74 4.05
CA ASP A 84 3.91 7.73 5.09
C ASP A 84 3.13 7.40 6.37
N LYS A 85 3.71 7.80 7.51
CA LYS A 85 3.08 7.75 8.83
C LYS A 85 3.48 9.01 9.59
N THR A 86 2.54 9.94 9.70
CA THR A 86 2.80 11.26 10.30
C THR A 86 1.89 11.49 11.50
N ASN A 87 2.44 12.02 12.59
CA ASN A 87 1.67 12.46 13.74
C ASN A 87 1.57 13.99 13.76
N THR A 88 0.39 14.53 13.48
CA THR A 88 0.16 15.98 13.39
C THR A 88 -0.36 16.50 14.72
N PRO A 89 0.36 17.39 15.43
CA PRO A 89 -0.12 17.95 16.69
C PRO A 89 -1.40 18.77 16.48
N PRO A 90 -2.24 18.90 17.52
CA PRO A 90 -3.42 19.76 17.45
C PRO A 90 -2.99 21.23 17.21
N PRO A 91 -3.85 22.06 16.60
CA PRO A 91 -3.56 23.47 16.39
C PRO A 91 -3.18 24.18 17.69
N ALA A 92 -2.22 25.09 17.62
CA ALA A 92 -1.82 25.91 18.76
C ALA A 92 -3.02 26.74 19.25
N ARG A 93 -3.21 26.76 20.57
CA ARG A 93 -4.27 27.55 21.19
C ARG A 93 -3.85 29.04 21.24
N PRO A 94 -4.78 30.00 21.06
CA PRO A 94 -4.48 31.41 21.23
C PRO A 94 -3.88 31.72 22.61
N ALA A 95 -2.90 32.65 22.64
CA ALA A 95 -2.30 33.12 23.87
C ALA A 95 -3.36 33.68 24.83
N GLY A 96 -3.27 33.33 26.13
CA GLY A 96 -4.22 33.76 27.16
C GLY A 96 -5.47 32.88 27.31
N SER A 97 -5.62 31.83 26.50
CA SER A 97 -6.72 30.89 26.68
C SER A 97 -6.53 30.05 27.96
N PRO A 98 -7.60 29.72 28.71
CA PRO A 98 -7.49 28.90 29.92
C PRO A 98 -6.86 27.53 29.61
N PRO A 99 -6.07 26.94 30.54
CA PRO A 99 -5.62 25.57 30.39
C PRO A 99 -6.83 24.63 30.39
N VAL A 100 -6.82 23.61 29.52
CA VAL A 100 -7.85 22.56 29.49
C VAL A 100 -7.14 21.23 29.69
N VAL A 101 -7.59 20.48 30.69
CA VAL A 101 -7.17 19.11 30.91
C VAL A 101 -7.91 18.22 29.90
N GLY A 102 -7.18 17.35 29.17
CA GLY A 102 -7.79 16.40 28.24
C GLY A 102 -8.29 17.00 26.92
N GLY A 103 -7.59 18.01 26.38
CA GLY A 103 -7.92 18.60 25.07
C GLY A 103 -7.78 17.64 23.88
N ALA A 104 -8.07 18.15 22.68
CA ALA A 104 -7.85 17.41 21.43
C ALA A 104 -6.40 16.90 21.37
N GLY A 105 -6.23 15.61 21.08
CA GLY A 105 -4.92 15.01 20.84
C GLY A 105 -4.45 15.30 19.43
N SER A 106 -3.31 14.71 19.08
CA SER A 106 -2.77 14.76 17.74
C SER A 106 -3.57 13.86 16.79
N THR A 107 -3.42 14.05 15.48
CA THR A 107 -3.97 13.14 14.48
C THR A 107 -2.86 12.27 13.93
N LEU A 108 -3.00 10.95 14.08
CA LEU A 108 -2.10 10.00 13.43
C LEU A 108 -2.61 9.70 12.03
N THR A 109 -1.80 10.03 11.02
CA THR A 109 -2.13 9.83 9.62
C THR A 109 -1.33 8.66 9.06
N TYR A 110 -2.03 7.64 8.54
CA TYR A 110 -1.42 6.57 7.76
C TYR A 110 -1.71 6.78 6.29
N VAL A 111 -0.67 6.76 5.46
CA VAL A 111 -0.80 6.90 4.01
C VAL A 111 -0.36 5.61 3.34
N TYR A 112 -1.30 4.92 2.68
CA TYR A 112 -1.04 3.70 1.94
C TYR A 112 -1.16 3.93 0.43
N TYR A 113 -0.26 3.34 -0.33
CA TYR A 113 -0.38 3.25 -1.79
C TYR A 113 -0.92 1.87 -2.19
N VAL A 114 -1.91 1.83 -3.08
CA VAL A 114 -2.50 0.61 -3.61
C VAL A 114 -1.64 0.09 -4.77
N LYS A 115 -0.79 -0.89 -4.49
CA LYS A 115 0.17 -1.48 -5.44
C LYS A 115 -0.49 -2.34 -6.51
N LYS A 116 -1.56 -3.04 -6.16
CA LYS A 116 -2.21 -4.04 -7.00
C LYS A 116 -3.73 -3.88 -6.93
N ALA A 117 -4.41 -4.19 -8.02
CA ALA A 117 -5.85 -4.24 -8.04
C ALA A 117 -6.33 -5.38 -7.13
N LEU A 118 -7.50 -5.19 -6.50
CA LEU A 118 -8.16 -6.21 -5.67
C LEU A 118 -8.94 -7.20 -6.56
N THR A 119 -8.25 -7.69 -7.59
CA THR A 119 -8.78 -8.63 -8.57
C THR A 119 -7.78 -9.76 -8.83
N GLN A 120 -8.32 -10.95 -9.06
CA GLN A 120 -7.55 -12.13 -9.44
C GLN A 120 -8.27 -12.80 -10.60
N GLY A 121 -7.72 -12.64 -11.81
CA GLY A 121 -8.44 -12.98 -13.05
C GLY A 121 -9.68 -12.10 -13.20
N THR A 122 -10.85 -12.73 -13.29
CA THR A 122 -12.17 -12.04 -13.34
C THR A 122 -12.80 -11.83 -11.96
N ALA A 123 -12.26 -12.46 -10.91
CA ALA A 123 -12.82 -12.35 -9.57
C ALA A 123 -12.40 -11.02 -8.90
N ARG A 124 -13.35 -10.38 -8.23
CA ARG A 124 -13.13 -9.22 -7.36
C ARG A 124 -13.22 -9.69 -5.92
N PHE A 125 -12.33 -9.22 -5.07
CA PHE A 125 -12.35 -9.54 -3.64
C PHE A 125 -12.23 -8.27 -2.80
N ALA A 126 -12.50 -8.43 -1.52
CA ALA A 126 -12.42 -7.38 -0.53
C ALA A 126 -11.33 -7.71 0.49
N ILE A 127 -10.56 -6.69 0.90
CA ILE A 127 -9.55 -6.85 1.95
C ILE A 127 -9.83 -5.88 3.10
N PRO A 128 -9.67 -6.31 4.36
CA PRO A 128 -9.77 -5.42 5.50
C PRO A 128 -8.49 -4.58 5.67
N VAL A 129 -8.67 -3.37 6.19
CA VAL A 129 -7.64 -2.51 6.76
C VAL A 129 -8.10 -2.14 8.16
N SER A 130 -7.44 -2.66 9.18
CA SER A 130 -7.88 -2.52 10.57
C SER A 130 -6.87 -1.74 11.40
N PHE A 131 -7.36 -0.84 12.25
CA PHE A 131 -6.58 -0.07 13.22
C PHE A 131 -7.13 -0.28 14.63
N VAL A 132 -6.27 -0.32 15.64
CA VAL A 132 -6.66 -0.43 17.04
C VAL A 132 -6.09 0.75 17.82
N ASP A 133 -6.83 1.30 18.78
CA ASP A 133 -6.30 2.28 19.71
C ASP A 133 -5.76 1.57 20.95
N THR A 134 -4.44 1.63 21.14
CA THR A 134 -3.77 0.93 22.24
C THR A 134 -3.44 1.92 23.35
N GLY A 135 -4.00 1.68 24.52
CA GLY A 135 -3.78 2.47 25.73
C GLY A 135 -2.63 1.95 26.61
N PRO A 136 -2.29 2.70 27.68
CA PRO A 136 -1.35 2.26 28.68
C PRO A 136 -1.83 0.96 29.34
N GLY A 137 -0.90 0.03 29.59
CA GLY A 137 -1.20 -1.29 30.16
C GLY A 137 -1.66 -2.34 29.15
N GLY A 138 -1.65 -2.06 27.84
CA GLY A 138 -2.00 -3.03 26.80
C GLY A 138 -3.51 -3.15 26.54
N ASN A 139 -4.32 -2.34 27.21
CA ASN A 139 -5.75 -2.24 26.93
C ASN A 139 -5.94 -1.75 25.48
N SER A 140 -6.76 -2.47 24.72
CA SER A 140 -7.00 -2.19 23.31
C SER A 140 -8.50 -1.97 23.09
N GLU A 141 -8.89 -0.80 22.59
CA GLU A 141 -10.26 -0.44 22.23
C GLU A 141 -10.25 0.55 21.04
N PRO A 142 -11.40 0.92 20.48
CA PRO A 142 -12.12 0.11 19.50
C PRO A 142 -11.27 -0.26 18.26
N LEU A 143 -11.54 -1.45 17.71
CA LEU A 143 -11.03 -1.87 16.40
C LEU A 143 -11.79 -1.13 15.28
N LEU A 144 -11.04 -0.40 14.47
CA LEU A 144 -11.52 0.36 13.34
C LEU A 144 -11.18 -0.36 12.03
N THR A 145 -12.15 -1.04 11.44
CA THR A 145 -11.95 -1.80 10.19
C THR A 145 -12.59 -1.09 9.00
N PHE A 146 -11.82 -0.96 7.92
CA PHE A 146 -12.27 -0.52 6.61
C PHE A 146 -12.16 -1.68 5.62
N THR A 147 -13.19 -1.90 4.81
CA THR A 147 -13.22 -2.92 3.78
C THR A 147 -12.91 -2.28 2.43
N LEU A 148 -11.76 -2.60 1.84
CA LEU A 148 -11.42 -2.15 0.49
C LEU A 148 -12.04 -3.08 -0.55
N THR A 149 -12.67 -2.53 -1.58
CA THR A 149 -13.25 -3.26 -2.70
C THR A 149 -12.71 -2.74 -4.03
N SER A 150 -12.62 -3.60 -5.05
CA SER A 150 -12.27 -3.14 -6.40
C SER A 150 -13.38 -2.26 -6.98
N LYS A 151 -12.99 -1.22 -7.72
CA LYS A 151 -13.88 -0.54 -8.68
C LYS A 151 -14.36 -1.50 -9.77
#